data_AF-K6ZIA0-F1
#
_entry.id   AF-K6ZIA0-F1
#
_cell.length_a   1.000
_cell.length_b   1.000
_cell.length_c   1.000
_cell.angle_alpha   90.00
_cell.angle_beta   90.00
_cell.angle_gamma   90.00
#
_symmetry.space_group_name_H-M   'P 1'
#
loop_
_entity.id
_entity.type
_entity.pdbx_description
1 polymer ?
#
loop_
_entity_poly.entity_id
_entity_poly.type
_entity_poly.pdbx_seq_one_letter_code
_entity_poly.pdbx_strand_id
1 'polypeptide(L)'
;MLRFIFSSLCLSVLTLSVYVKDADAKAPSMEQLAMQYARVVGQIELINVAFTQMNARCETDFATGPKFLPEVDYLLRKNIDYRFDEFVHWMEGTAETRLLATQIVHEVIAEHGGCDSTALAHWFRYFTESNERENLAFLRQNKLLFGLPKVARSEQKIQLAFNAKINVYQNLSYQEIHDLASALDQGSYRYSLLSLSQSITKDSTKAQTLWQFAVDEFDKPGAYYALGKSLQEHAKDKALAAFTQSAQKGYRFAQTWLGTYYACNNDIPSASFWLDKAKEDGADPEYIDDIYAEIDELGTPTNCVDGWVY
;
A
#
# COMPACT_ATOMS: atom_id res chain seq x y z
N MET A 1 27.14 3.16 22.21
CA MET A 1 26.66 4.52 22.55
C MET A 1 27.36 5.52 21.64
N LEU A 2 26.80 5.81 20.46
CA LEU A 2 27.23 6.95 19.65
C LEU A 2 26.25 8.08 19.92
N ARG A 3 26.71 9.15 20.55
CA ARG A 3 25.98 10.40 20.71
C ARG A 3 26.16 11.21 19.43
N PHE A 4 25.08 11.40 18.66
CA PHE A 4 25.07 12.42 17.62
C PHE A 4 24.70 13.76 18.27
N ILE A 5 25.65 14.68 18.30
CA ILE A 5 25.45 16.06 18.71
C ILE A 5 25.06 16.83 17.46
N PHE A 6 23.79 17.21 17.34
CA PHE A 6 23.35 18.17 16.32
C PHE A 6 23.66 19.58 16.81
N SER A 7 24.69 20.22 16.26
CA SER A 7 24.86 21.66 16.40
C SER A 7 24.12 22.38 15.28
N SER A 8 23.21 23.25 15.69
CA SER A 8 22.56 24.29 14.90
C SER A 8 23.55 25.05 14.00
N LEU A 9 23.25 25.22 12.71
CA LEU A 9 23.49 26.47 11.97
C LEU A 9 22.78 26.51 10.61
N CYS A 10 22.06 27.62 10.41
CA CYS A 10 21.79 28.36 9.17
C CYS A 10 20.63 27.96 8.22
N LEU A 11 19.63 28.85 8.27
CA LEU A 11 18.65 29.25 7.27
C LEU A 11 19.25 29.63 5.89
N SER A 12 18.37 29.55 4.87
CA SER A 12 18.43 30.07 3.48
C SER A 12 19.29 29.23 2.50
N VAL A 13 18.84 28.82 1.30
CA VAL A 13 18.22 29.59 0.21
C VAL A 13 17.40 28.68 -0.74
N LEU A 14 16.32 29.24 -1.30
CA LEU A 14 15.47 28.73 -2.37
C LEU A 14 16.19 28.48 -3.72
N THR A 15 15.69 27.46 -4.44
CA THR A 15 15.79 27.17 -5.88
C THR A 15 17.16 26.83 -6.49
N LEU A 16 17.29 25.57 -6.93
CA LEU A 16 17.71 25.22 -8.29
C LEU A 16 17.26 23.77 -8.57
N SER A 17 16.13 23.63 -9.24
CA SER A 17 15.69 22.40 -9.87
C SER A 17 16.56 22.12 -11.09
N VAL A 18 17.69 21.44 -10.87
CA VAL A 18 18.42 20.80 -11.95
C VAL A 18 17.85 19.40 -12.13
N TYR A 19 17.00 19.23 -13.15
CA TYR A 19 16.65 17.93 -13.68
C TYR A 19 17.89 17.35 -14.38
N VAL A 20 18.74 16.67 -13.62
CA VAL A 20 19.69 15.71 -14.20
C VAL A 20 18.95 14.39 -14.35
N LYS A 21 18.66 14.00 -15.59
CA LYS A 21 18.34 12.60 -15.92
C LYS A 21 19.64 11.80 -15.80
N ASP A 22 19.97 11.36 -14.59
CA ASP A 22 21.01 10.36 -14.39
C ASP A 22 20.40 8.97 -14.62
N ALA A 23 20.71 8.40 -15.79
CA ALA A 23 20.42 7.01 -16.12
C ALA A 23 21.36 6.01 -15.40
N ASP A 24 22.24 6.50 -14.51
CA ASP A 24 23.22 5.72 -13.75
C ASP A 24 23.24 6.08 -12.25
N ALA A 25 22.11 6.48 -11.67
CA ALA A 25 22.02 6.70 -10.23
C ALA A 25 22.23 5.37 -9.48
N LYS A 26 23.47 5.14 -8.99
CA LYS A 26 23.78 4.05 -8.06
C LYS A 26 22.73 4.04 -6.95
N ALA A 27 22.20 2.85 -6.64
CA ALA A 27 21.28 2.68 -5.53
C ALA A 27 21.87 3.34 -4.26
N PRO A 28 21.04 4.07 -3.48
CA PRO A 28 21.53 4.76 -2.30
C PRO A 28 22.17 3.75 -1.34
N SER A 29 23.23 4.15 -0.65
CA SER A 29 23.79 3.35 0.44
C SER A 29 22.71 3.13 1.52
N MET A 30 22.87 2.09 2.34
CA MET A 30 21.93 1.82 3.44
C MET A 30 21.82 3.00 4.41
N GLU A 31 22.92 3.72 4.63
CA GLU A 31 22.95 4.95 5.43
C GLU A 31 22.13 6.07 4.78
N GLN A 32 22.32 6.30 3.47
CA GLN A 32 21.53 7.29 2.73
C GLN A 32 20.05 6.95 2.74
N LEU A 33 19.69 5.67 2.60
CA LEU A 33 18.31 5.23 2.68
C LEU A 33 17.72 5.44 4.08
N ALA A 34 18.48 5.14 5.14
CA ALA A 34 18.06 5.41 6.52
C ALA A 34 17.82 6.91 6.76
N MET A 35 18.71 7.77 6.26
CA MET A 35 18.52 9.23 6.31
C MET A 35 17.28 9.69 5.54
N GLN A 36 16.99 9.09 4.38
CA GLN A 36 15.78 9.39 3.61
C GLN A 36 14.52 9.00 4.38
N TYR A 37 14.47 7.81 5.00
CA TYR A 37 13.36 7.41 5.87
C TYR A 37 13.20 8.37 7.06
N ALA A 38 14.29 8.72 7.75
CA ALA A 38 14.25 9.66 8.86
C ALA A 38 13.70 11.03 8.44
N ARG A 39 14.14 11.55 7.29
CA ARG A 39 13.64 12.80 6.72
C ARG A 39 12.14 12.73 6.41
N VAL A 40 11.71 11.69 5.70
CA VAL A 40 10.31 11.52 5.29
C VAL A 40 9.39 11.38 6.50
N VAL A 41 9.72 10.51 7.44
CA VAL A 41 8.90 10.30 8.65
C VAL A 41 8.90 11.57 9.53
N GLY A 42 10.05 12.23 9.68
CA GLY A 42 10.16 13.48 10.43
C GLY A 42 9.35 14.63 9.80
N GLN A 43 9.33 14.76 8.47
CA GLN A 43 8.51 15.75 7.78
C GLN A 43 7.01 15.49 7.94
N ILE A 44 6.59 14.23 7.82
CA ILE A 44 5.19 13.85 8.05
C ILE A 44 4.78 14.21 9.49
N GLU A 45 5.59 13.83 10.49
CA GLU A 45 5.30 14.11 11.89
C GLU A 45 5.28 15.61 12.19
N LEU A 46 6.25 16.36 11.67
CA LEU A 46 6.31 17.82 11.83
C LEU A 46 5.03 18.50 11.32
N ILE A 47 4.56 18.11 10.13
CA ILE A 47 3.34 18.65 9.54
C ILE A 47 2.12 18.26 10.39
N ASN A 48 2.01 17.01 10.85
CA ASN A 48 0.91 16.57 11.70
C ASN A 48 0.83 17.35 13.02
N VAL A 49 1.98 17.57 13.66
CA VAL A 49 2.06 18.35 14.90
C VAL A 49 1.73 19.81 14.64
N ALA A 50 2.23 20.40 13.54
CA ALA A 50 1.92 21.77 13.15
C ALA A 50 0.42 21.96 12.86
N PHE A 51 -0.21 21.02 12.17
CA PHE A 51 -1.66 21.04 11.89
C PHE A 51 -2.47 20.96 13.18
N THR A 52 -2.10 20.07 14.10
CA THR A 52 -2.75 19.95 15.40
C THR A 52 -2.67 21.26 16.19
N GLN A 53 -1.49 21.88 16.23
CA GLN A 53 -1.29 23.15 16.92
C GLN A 53 -2.02 24.31 16.25
N MET A 54 -2.04 24.36 14.91
CA MET A 54 -2.77 25.36 14.13
C MET A 54 -4.26 25.28 14.41
N ASN A 55 -4.85 24.08 14.33
CA ASN A 55 -6.26 23.85 14.63
C ASN A 55 -6.63 24.28 16.06
N ALA A 56 -5.80 23.92 17.03
CA ALA A 56 -6.03 24.32 18.42
C ALA A 56 -5.95 25.84 18.62
N ARG A 57 -5.03 26.53 17.93
CA ARG A 57 -4.79 27.97 18.10
C ARG A 57 -5.78 28.85 17.33
N CYS A 58 -6.22 28.40 16.17
CA CYS A 58 -7.10 29.15 15.27
C CYS A 58 -8.54 28.62 15.26
N GLU A 59 -8.86 27.64 16.11
CA GLU A 59 -10.20 27.04 16.21
C GLU A 59 -10.71 26.47 14.88
N THR A 60 -9.80 25.84 14.12
CA THR A 60 -10.08 25.18 12.83
C THR A 60 -10.07 23.67 12.94
N ASP A 61 -10.54 22.97 11.90
CA ASP A 61 -10.71 21.52 11.86
C ASP A 61 -10.00 20.86 10.66
N PHE A 62 -8.92 21.47 10.16
CA PHE A 62 -8.21 20.94 9.00
C PHE A 62 -7.61 19.55 9.30
N ALA A 63 -7.94 18.57 8.46
CA ALA A 63 -7.51 17.19 8.64
C ALA A 63 -6.97 16.60 7.33
N THR A 64 -5.89 15.82 7.44
CA THR A 64 -5.39 15.07 6.28
C THR A 64 -6.42 14.01 5.89
N GLY A 65 -6.40 13.57 4.64
CA GLY A 65 -7.28 12.49 4.20
C GLY A 65 -7.19 11.28 5.15
N PRO A 66 -8.32 10.63 5.49
CA PRO A 66 -8.37 9.61 6.56
C PRO A 66 -7.51 8.37 6.27
N LYS A 67 -7.10 8.18 5.00
CA LYS A 67 -6.24 7.06 4.55
C LYS A 67 -4.74 7.37 4.59
N PHE A 68 -4.35 8.64 4.71
CA PHE A 68 -2.94 9.06 4.59
C PHE A 68 -2.04 8.41 5.65
N LEU A 69 -2.32 8.64 6.94
CA LEU A 69 -1.52 8.05 8.02
C LEU A 69 -1.61 6.52 8.09
N PRO A 70 -2.80 5.89 7.90
CA PRO A 70 -2.87 4.44 7.77
C PRO A 70 -1.98 3.86 6.67
N GLU A 71 -1.91 4.51 5.50
CA GLU A 71 -1.04 4.06 4.42
C GLU A 71 0.45 4.26 4.74
N VAL A 72 0.82 5.39 5.35
CA VAL A 72 2.18 5.63 5.85
C VAL A 72 2.60 4.53 6.83
N ASP A 73 1.76 4.22 7.83
CA ASP A 73 2.01 3.14 8.79
C ASP A 73 2.17 1.78 8.10
N TYR A 74 1.29 1.46 7.15
CA TYR A 74 1.38 0.23 6.37
C TYR A 74 2.72 0.12 5.63
N LEU A 75 3.10 1.15 4.88
CA LEU A 75 4.33 1.13 4.11
C LEU A 75 5.57 1.05 5.00
N LEU A 76 5.60 1.77 6.13
CA LEU A 76 6.71 1.65 7.08
C LEU A 76 6.82 0.24 7.65
N ARG A 77 5.70 -0.38 8.03
CA ARG A 77 5.75 -1.77 8.51
C ARG A 77 6.29 -2.71 7.45
N LYS A 78 5.86 -2.55 6.19
CA LYS A 78 6.27 -3.42 5.09
C LYS A 78 7.71 -3.19 4.63
N ASN A 79 8.19 -1.95 4.70
CA ASN A 79 9.50 -1.59 4.15
C ASN A 79 10.62 -1.65 5.18
N ILE A 80 10.34 -1.35 6.44
CA ILE A 80 11.37 -1.15 7.47
C ILE A 80 11.07 -1.82 8.82
N ASP A 81 9.96 -2.57 8.92
CA ASP A 81 9.52 -3.27 10.13
C ASP A 81 9.10 -2.38 11.32
N TYR A 82 8.73 -1.12 11.09
CA TYR A 82 8.28 -0.20 12.13
C TYR A 82 6.88 0.34 11.82
N ARG A 83 6.06 0.53 12.86
CA ARG A 83 4.93 1.46 12.77
C ARG A 83 5.42 2.90 12.73
N PHE A 84 4.56 3.82 12.30
CA PHE A 84 4.87 5.24 12.27
C PHE A 84 5.26 5.79 13.67
N ASP A 85 4.44 5.50 14.69
CA ASP A 85 4.68 5.91 16.08
C ASP A 85 5.97 5.30 16.67
N GLU A 86 6.21 4.02 16.37
CA GLU A 86 7.44 3.33 16.79
C GLU A 86 8.69 4.00 16.23
N PHE A 87 8.64 4.42 14.96
CA PHE A 87 9.79 5.06 14.30
C PHE A 87 10.02 6.47 14.83
N VAL A 88 8.95 7.27 14.97
CA VAL A 88 9.01 8.62 15.56
C VAL A 88 9.59 8.57 16.98
N HIS A 89 9.13 7.61 17.79
CA HIS A 89 9.63 7.44 19.16
C HIS A 89 11.11 7.04 19.17
N TRP A 90 11.51 6.10 18.31
CA TRP A 90 12.89 5.62 18.20
C TRP A 90 13.88 6.73 17.81
N MET A 91 13.45 7.70 17.00
CA MET A 91 14.27 8.85 16.61
C MET A 91 14.46 9.88 17.73
N GLU A 92 13.77 9.74 18.87
CA GLU A 92 13.82 10.60 20.07
C GLU A 92 13.53 12.11 19.85
N GLY A 93 13.20 12.55 18.64
CA GLY A 93 13.06 13.96 18.25
C GLY A 93 11.70 14.63 18.56
N THR A 94 10.91 14.07 19.47
CA THR A 94 9.53 14.55 19.70
C THR A 94 9.47 15.96 20.29
N ALA A 95 10.44 16.34 21.13
CA ALA A 95 10.49 17.67 21.73
C ALA A 95 10.89 18.73 20.67
N GLU A 96 11.93 18.43 19.90
CA GLU A 96 12.43 19.25 18.80
C GLU A 96 11.35 19.45 17.74
N THR A 97 10.61 18.39 17.40
CA THR A 97 9.51 18.46 16.44
C THR A 97 8.40 19.39 16.91
N ARG A 98 8.04 19.36 18.20
CA ARG A 98 7.03 20.29 18.76
C ARG A 98 7.52 21.74 18.75
N LEU A 99 8.79 21.97 19.07
CA LEU A 99 9.39 23.32 19.04
C LEU A 99 9.36 23.88 17.62
N LEU A 100 9.81 23.10 16.64
CA LEU A 100 9.81 23.50 15.23
C LEU A 100 8.38 23.72 14.70
N ALA A 101 7.45 22.84 15.05
CA ALA A 101 6.04 23.03 14.71
C ALA A 101 5.47 24.33 15.28
N THR A 102 5.82 24.67 16.53
CA THR A 102 5.38 25.92 17.18
C THR A 102 5.90 27.14 16.43
N GLN A 103 7.16 27.10 15.99
CA GLN A 103 7.77 28.17 15.18
C GLN A 103 7.06 28.32 13.84
N ILE A 104 6.85 27.23 13.11
CA ILE A 104 6.12 27.23 11.83
C ILE A 104 4.72 27.83 12.00
N VAL A 105 3.96 27.37 13.00
CA VAL A 105 2.60 27.89 13.26
C VAL A 105 2.63 29.39 13.61
N HIS A 106 3.62 29.83 14.39
CA HIS A 106 3.78 31.25 14.71
C HIS A 106 4.07 32.10 13.48
N GLU A 107 5.02 31.68 12.65
CA GLU A 107 5.41 32.38 11.42
C GLU A 107 4.25 32.48 10.43
N VAL A 108 3.55 31.37 10.19
CA VAL A 108 2.39 31.31 9.28
C VAL A 108 1.29 32.28 9.73
N ILE A 109 0.96 32.30 11.02
CA ILE A 109 -0.05 33.23 11.54
C ILE A 109 0.42 34.68 11.42
N ALA A 110 1.69 34.97 11.71
CA ALA A 110 2.23 36.32 11.64
C ALA A 110 2.28 36.88 10.20
N GLU A 111 2.68 36.05 9.23
CA GLU A 111 2.82 36.45 7.83
C GLU A 111 1.48 36.57 7.09
N HIS A 112 0.45 35.84 7.54
CA HIS A 112 -0.86 35.79 6.90
C HIS A 112 -1.97 36.59 7.61
N GLY A 113 -1.60 37.51 8.50
CA GLY A 113 -2.54 38.45 9.11
C GLY A 113 -3.44 37.83 10.20
N GLY A 114 -2.98 36.76 10.86
CA GLY A 114 -3.70 36.09 11.93
C GLY A 114 -4.26 34.73 11.50
N CYS A 115 -5.41 34.37 12.06
CA CYS A 115 -6.11 33.12 11.77
C CYS A 115 -7.08 33.26 10.57
N ASP A 116 -6.63 33.86 9.47
CA ASP A 116 -7.44 33.95 8.25
C ASP A 116 -7.67 32.55 7.66
N SER A 117 -8.94 32.13 7.57
CA SER A 117 -9.29 30.76 7.17
C SER A 117 -8.89 30.43 5.74
N THR A 118 -8.84 31.42 4.84
CA THR A 118 -8.47 31.20 3.43
C THR A 118 -6.97 30.98 3.29
N ALA A 119 -6.16 31.81 3.94
CA ALA A 119 -4.71 31.64 3.97
C ALA A 119 -4.31 30.32 4.64
N LEU A 120 -4.94 29.97 5.77
CA LEU A 120 -4.68 28.72 6.46
C LEU A 120 -5.10 27.50 5.64
N ALA A 121 -6.23 27.55 4.92
CA ALA A 121 -6.64 26.48 4.02
C ALA A 121 -5.65 26.28 2.87
N HIS A 122 -5.12 27.36 2.30
CA HIS A 122 -4.09 27.28 1.26
C HIS A 122 -2.80 26.63 1.77
N TRP A 123 -2.35 27.05 2.96
CA TRP A 123 -1.19 26.48 3.64
C TRP A 123 -1.37 24.99 3.94
N PHE A 124 -2.53 24.60 4.47
CA PHE A 124 -2.87 23.22 4.75
C PHE A 124 -2.85 22.35 3.50
N ARG A 125 -3.48 22.85 2.42
CA ARG A 125 -3.51 22.16 1.13
C ARG A 125 -2.11 21.97 0.57
N TYR A 126 -1.26 23.00 0.59
CA TYR A 126 0.13 22.91 0.13
C TYR A 126 0.90 21.78 0.83
N PHE A 127 0.84 21.72 2.16
CA PHE A 127 1.56 20.69 2.91
C PHE A 127 0.97 19.29 2.74
N THR A 128 -0.35 19.17 2.61
CA THR A 128 -1.01 17.90 2.30
C THR A 128 -0.59 17.39 0.92
N GLU A 129 -0.59 18.25 -0.09
CA GLU A 129 -0.15 17.90 -1.45
C GLU A 129 1.34 17.54 -1.49
N SER A 130 2.19 18.26 -0.75
CA SER A 130 3.62 17.97 -0.65
C SER A 130 3.88 16.61 0.02
N ASN A 131 3.17 16.31 1.11
CA ASN A 131 3.24 15.00 1.77
C ASN A 131 2.85 13.85 0.84
N GLU A 132 1.79 14.00 0.05
CA GLU A 132 1.36 13.00 -0.92
C GLU A 132 2.39 12.81 -2.05
N ARG A 133 2.83 13.92 -2.66
CA ARG A 133 3.67 13.92 -3.85
C ARG A 133 5.11 13.49 -3.58
N GLU A 134 5.63 13.79 -2.39
CA GLU A 134 7.04 13.56 -2.05
C GLU A 134 7.16 12.41 -1.05
N ASN A 135 6.57 12.56 0.14
CA ASN A 135 6.80 11.68 1.27
C ASN A 135 6.12 10.32 1.08
N LEU A 136 4.82 10.30 0.78
CA LEU A 136 4.10 9.05 0.55
C LEU A 136 4.56 8.39 -0.75
N ALA A 137 4.83 9.17 -1.80
CA ALA A 137 5.42 8.67 -3.03
C ALA A 137 6.76 7.96 -2.81
N PHE A 138 7.63 8.47 -1.92
CA PHE A 138 8.86 7.78 -1.53
C PHE A 138 8.57 6.43 -0.86
N LEU A 139 7.65 6.39 0.11
CA LEU A 139 7.31 5.17 0.83
C LEU A 139 6.72 4.09 -0.11
N ARG A 140 5.95 4.50 -1.12
CA ARG A 140 5.38 3.60 -2.15
C ARG A 140 6.43 2.98 -3.07
N GLN A 141 7.67 3.50 -3.11
CA GLN A 141 8.77 2.88 -3.86
C GLN A 141 9.26 1.55 -3.24
N ASN A 142 8.77 1.19 -2.04
CA ASN A 142 9.03 -0.10 -1.39
C ASN A 142 10.52 -0.43 -1.21
N LYS A 143 11.35 0.60 -0.97
CA LYS A 143 12.78 0.44 -0.70
C LYS A 143 12.98 -0.17 0.68
N LEU A 144 13.41 -1.42 0.74
CA LEU A 144 13.58 -2.14 2.00
C LEU A 144 14.78 -1.60 2.78
N LEU A 145 14.57 -1.27 4.06
CA LEU A 145 15.64 -0.89 4.99
C LEU A 145 15.78 -1.94 6.08
N PHE A 146 16.93 -2.60 6.09
CA PHE A 146 17.33 -3.57 7.11
C PHE A 146 18.37 -2.94 8.06
N GLY A 147 18.60 -3.60 9.20
CA GLY A 147 19.63 -3.20 10.17
C GLY A 147 19.15 -2.22 11.24
N LEU A 148 17.87 -1.83 11.23
CA LEU A 148 17.25 -1.14 12.34
C LEU A 148 17.08 -2.07 13.56
N PRO A 149 17.01 -1.52 14.79
CA PRO A 149 16.70 -2.32 15.97
C PRO A 149 15.42 -3.14 15.79
N LYS A 150 15.44 -4.39 16.25
CA LYS A 150 14.29 -5.29 16.10
C LYS A 150 13.14 -4.85 17.00
N VAL A 151 11.94 -4.73 16.43
CA VAL A 151 10.70 -4.58 17.19
C VAL A 151 10.09 -5.96 17.44
N ALA A 152 10.10 -6.42 18.69
CA ALA A 152 9.53 -7.72 19.05
C ALA A 152 7.99 -7.69 19.00
N ARG A 153 7.40 -8.59 18.22
CA ARG A 153 5.94 -8.73 18.10
C ARG A 153 5.53 -10.15 18.46
N SER A 154 4.62 -10.28 19.42
CA SER A 154 4.01 -11.57 19.76
C SER A 154 2.86 -11.87 18.81
N GLU A 155 2.55 -13.16 18.65
CA GLU A 155 1.41 -13.62 17.85
C GLU A 155 0.10 -12.93 18.28
N GLN A 156 -0.14 -12.85 19.59
CA GLN A 156 -1.31 -12.16 20.14
C GLN A 156 -1.37 -10.68 19.73
N LYS A 157 -0.24 -9.96 19.72
CA LYS A 157 -0.21 -8.55 19.29
C LYS A 157 -0.52 -8.41 17.80
N ILE A 158 -0.04 -9.34 16.97
CA ILE A 158 -0.32 -9.35 15.53
C ILE A 158 -1.81 -9.59 15.29
N GLN A 159 -2.42 -10.58 15.96
CA GLN A 159 -3.85 -10.86 15.87
C GLN A 159 -4.72 -9.69 16.34
N LEU A 160 -4.35 -9.03 17.45
CA LEU A 160 -5.05 -7.84 17.93
C LEU A 160 -4.98 -6.70 16.90
N ALA A 161 -3.81 -6.45 16.32
CA ALA A 161 -3.65 -5.42 15.30
C ALA A 161 -4.41 -5.76 14.01
N PHE A 162 -4.44 -7.04 13.62
CA PHE A 162 -5.24 -7.55 12.51
C PHE A 162 -6.73 -7.24 12.73
N ASN A 163 -7.29 -7.66 13.87
CA ASN A 163 -8.70 -7.43 14.19
C ASN A 163 -9.05 -5.94 14.27
N ALA A 164 -8.16 -5.12 14.84
CA ALA A 164 -8.34 -3.67 14.87
C ALA A 164 -8.43 -3.08 13.45
N LYS A 165 -7.58 -3.52 12.53
CA LYS A 165 -7.59 -3.08 11.13
C LYS A 165 -8.82 -3.55 10.36
N ILE A 166 -9.28 -4.78 10.62
CA ILE A 166 -10.55 -5.29 10.08
C ILE A 166 -11.74 -4.40 10.47
N ASN A 167 -11.72 -3.75 11.64
CA ASN A 167 -12.83 -2.89 12.08
C ASN A 167 -12.83 -1.50 11.43
N VAL A 168 -11.70 -1.06 10.86
CA VAL A 168 -11.53 0.29 10.27
C VAL A 168 -11.09 0.23 8.81
N TYR A 169 -11.31 -0.90 8.15
CA TYR A 169 -10.75 -1.20 6.82
C TYR A 169 -11.12 -0.18 5.75
N GLN A 170 -12.26 0.52 5.89
CA GLN A 170 -12.70 1.55 4.94
C GLN A 170 -11.73 2.75 4.86
N ASN A 171 -10.92 2.96 5.90
CA ASN A 171 -9.91 4.02 5.95
C ASN A 171 -8.50 3.51 5.60
N LEU A 172 -8.38 2.29 5.08
CA LEU A 172 -7.08 1.70 4.74
C LEU A 172 -6.79 1.80 3.24
N SER A 173 -5.50 1.63 2.91
CA SER A 173 -5.06 1.55 1.52
C SER A 173 -5.49 0.24 0.87
N TYR A 174 -5.53 0.22 -0.46
CA TYR A 174 -5.83 -0.99 -1.24
C TYR A 174 -4.93 -2.17 -0.83
N GLN A 175 -3.63 -1.93 -0.68
CA GLN A 175 -2.65 -2.98 -0.37
C GLN A 175 -2.87 -3.56 1.03
N GLU A 176 -3.26 -2.73 1.99
CA GLU A 176 -3.57 -3.23 3.33
C GLU A 176 -4.87 -4.03 3.36
N ILE A 177 -5.93 -3.55 2.70
CA ILE A 177 -7.19 -4.31 2.57
C ILE A 177 -6.93 -5.64 1.87
N HIS A 178 -6.09 -5.64 0.83
CA HIS A 178 -5.69 -6.85 0.12
C HIS A 178 -5.01 -7.86 1.04
N ASP A 179 -4.03 -7.43 1.83
CA ASP A 179 -3.34 -8.33 2.77
C ASP A 179 -4.29 -8.86 3.85
N LEU A 180 -5.23 -8.04 4.33
CA LEU A 180 -6.22 -8.44 5.33
C LEU A 180 -7.19 -9.48 4.77
N ALA A 181 -7.75 -9.23 3.58
CA ALA A 181 -8.68 -10.14 2.94
C ALA A 181 -8.01 -11.46 2.54
N SER A 182 -6.79 -11.39 1.99
CA SER A 182 -5.98 -12.57 1.70
C SER A 182 -5.69 -13.40 2.95
N ALA A 183 -5.45 -12.76 4.10
CA ALA A 183 -5.25 -13.45 5.35
C ALA A 183 -6.52 -14.16 5.85
N LEU A 184 -7.70 -13.58 5.61
CA LEU A 184 -8.98 -14.23 5.93
C LEU A 184 -9.26 -15.44 5.02
N ASP A 185 -8.81 -15.44 3.77
CA ASP A 185 -8.92 -16.61 2.88
C ASP A 185 -7.89 -17.70 3.24
N GLN A 186 -6.65 -17.30 3.55
CA GLN A 186 -5.49 -18.21 3.61
C GLN A 186 -5.05 -18.59 5.02
N GLY A 187 -5.39 -17.79 6.03
CA GLY A 187 -5.02 -17.99 7.44
C GLY A 187 -3.62 -17.48 7.81
N SER A 188 -2.94 -16.81 6.87
CA SER A 188 -1.59 -16.26 7.05
C SER A 188 -1.59 -14.75 6.83
N TYR A 189 -1.02 -13.99 7.76
CA TYR A 189 -0.96 -12.54 7.71
C TYR A 189 0.45 -12.01 7.95
N ARG A 190 1.04 -11.44 6.91
CA ARG A 190 2.31 -10.72 7.01
C ARG A 190 2.07 -9.33 7.57
N TYR A 191 2.18 -9.16 8.88
CA TYR A 191 1.95 -7.88 9.54
C TYR A 191 2.98 -6.80 9.15
N SER A 192 4.25 -7.18 9.04
CA SER A 192 5.36 -6.27 8.72
C SER A 192 6.46 -7.00 7.95
N LEU A 193 7.56 -6.31 7.64
CA LEU A 193 8.70 -6.86 6.89
C LEU A 193 9.19 -8.19 7.49
N LEU A 194 9.29 -8.25 8.83
CA LEU A 194 9.88 -9.38 9.57
C LEU A 194 8.87 -10.13 10.45
N SER A 195 7.60 -9.74 10.46
CA SER A 195 6.56 -10.37 11.31
C SER A 195 5.46 -11.00 10.48
N LEU A 196 5.25 -12.30 10.69
CA LEU A 196 4.25 -13.14 10.04
C LEU A 196 3.44 -13.86 11.12
N SER A 197 2.12 -13.84 10.99
CA SER A 197 1.20 -14.73 11.69
C SER A 197 0.74 -15.83 10.73
N GLN A 198 0.71 -17.07 11.19
CA GLN A 198 0.16 -18.22 10.44
C GLN A 198 -1.09 -18.80 11.12
N SER A 199 -1.70 -18.05 12.04
CA SER A 199 -2.80 -18.53 12.87
C SER A 199 -4.04 -17.65 12.80
N ILE A 200 -4.17 -16.85 11.73
CA ILE A 200 -5.40 -16.09 11.49
C ILE A 200 -6.53 -17.08 11.19
N THR A 201 -7.63 -16.95 11.93
CA THR A 201 -8.83 -17.73 11.66
C THR A 201 -9.39 -17.33 10.29
N LYS A 202 -9.56 -18.33 9.42
CA LYS A 202 -10.15 -18.11 8.10
C LYS A 202 -11.61 -17.68 8.22
N ASP A 203 -12.01 -16.71 7.42
CA ASP A 203 -13.39 -16.23 7.30
C ASP A 203 -13.62 -15.72 5.87
N SER A 204 -14.03 -16.64 4.99
CA SER A 204 -14.27 -16.34 3.58
C SER A 204 -15.39 -15.32 3.38
N THR A 205 -16.38 -15.25 4.28
CA THR A 205 -17.47 -14.26 4.15
C THR A 205 -16.94 -12.86 4.40
N LYS A 206 -16.11 -12.71 5.44
CA LYS A 206 -15.46 -11.42 5.72
C LYS A 206 -14.43 -11.07 4.66
N ALA A 207 -13.68 -12.05 4.14
CA ALA A 207 -12.76 -11.84 3.01
C ALA A 207 -13.49 -11.29 1.79
N GLN A 208 -14.58 -11.92 1.37
CA GLN A 208 -15.43 -11.47 0.27
C GLN A 208 -15.98 -10.05 0.49
N THR A 209 -16.33 -9.69 1.73
CA THR A 209 -16.76 -8.33 2.06
C THR A 209 -15.65 -7.31 1.80
N LEU A 210 -14.41 -7.61 2.25
CA LEU A 210 -13.27 -6.73 2.02
C LEU A 210 -12.89 -6.68 0.53
N TRP A 211 -12.96 -7.81 -0.19
CA TRP A 211 -12.70 -7.85 -1.62
C TRP A 211 -13.72 -7.04 -2.42
N GLN A 212 -15.01 -7.15 -2.08
CA GLN A 212 -16.06 -6.35 -2.71
C GLN A 212 -15.83 -4.86 -2.43
N PHE A 213 -15.52 -4.48 -1.19
CA PHE A 213 -15.16 -3.10 -0.88
C PHE A 213 -13.95 -2.62 -1.70
N ALA A 214 -12.92 -3.45 -1.85
CA ALA A 214 -11.74 -3.09 -2.63
C ALA A 214 -12.04 -2.90 -4.13
N VAL A 215 -12.99 -3.68 -4.67
CA VAL A 215 -13.53 -3.50 -6.02
C VAL A 215 -14.25 -2.16 -6.12
N ASP A 216 -15.19 -1.90 -5.22
CA ASP A 216 -16.06 -0.72 -5.28
C ASP A 216 -15.27 0.59 -5.08
N GLU A 217 -14.26 0.57 -4.20
CA GLU A 217 -13.50 1.76 -3.82
C GLU A 217 -12.34 2.06 -4.78
N PHE A 218 -11.66 1.04 -5.30
CA PHE A 218 -10.40 1.23 -6.04
C PHE A 218 -10.44 0.80 -7.50
N ASP A 219 -11.46 0.04 -7.92
CA ASP A 219 -11.65 -0.44 -9.29
C ASP A 219 -10.40 -1.10 -9.91
N LYS A 220 -9.64 -1.86 -9.09
CA LYS A 220 -8.38 -2.47 -9.53
C LYS A 220 -8.60 -3.87 -10.11
N PRO A 221 -7.95 -4.21 -11.25
CA PRO A 221 -8.03 -5.55 -11.83
C PRO A 221 -7.72 -6.69 -10.84
N GLY A 222 -6.69 -6.51 -10.01
CA GLY A 222 -6.31 -7.50 -8.99
C GLY A 222 -7.38 -7.71 -7.90
N ALA A 223 -8.18 -6.69 -7.58
CA ALA A 223 -9.27 -6.81 -6.60
C ALA A 223 -10.37 -7.75 -7.12
N TYR A 224 -10.76 -7.57 -8.40
CA TYR A 224 -11.71 -8.45 -9.07
C TYR A 224 -11.22 -9.90 -9.13
N TYR A 225 -9.93 -10.10 -9.43
CA TYR A 225 -9.34 -11.45 -9.46
C TYR A 225 -9.39 -12.11 -8.09
N ALA A 226 -8.99 -11.40 -7.04
CA ALA A 226 -9.01 -11.90 -5.66
C ALA A 226 -10.45 -12.21 -5.19
N LEU A 227 -11.42 -11.36 -5.53
CA LEU A 227 -12.84 -11.60 -5.30
C LEU A 227 -13.31 -12.89 -6.01
N GLY A 228 -12.93 -13.05 -7.28
CA GLY A 228 -13.23 -14.26 -8.06
C GLY A 228 -12.71 -15.53 -7.38
N LYS A 229 -11.44 -15.53 -6.96
CA LYS A 229 -10.83 -16.66 -6.22
C LYS A 229 -11.56 -16.94 -4.91
N SER A 230 -11.95 -15.93 -4.15
CA SER A 230 -12.65 -16.10 -2.87
C SER A 230 -14.10 -16.61 -3.04
N LEU A 231 -14.73 -16.36 -4.20
CA LEU A 231 -16.09 -16.80 -4.52
C LEU A 231 -16.16 -18.18 -5.21
N GLN A 232 -15.06 -18.67 -5.78
CA GLN A 232 -15.08 -19.78 -6.74
C GLN A 232 -15.76 -21.07 -6.23
N GLU A 233 -15.66 -21.36 -4.93
CA GLU A 233 -16.24 -22.58 -4.33
C GLU A 233 -17.73 -22.47 -3.99
N HIS A 234 -18.27 -21.25 -3.88
CA HIS A 234 -19.59 -21.01 -3.28
C HIS A 234 -20.54 -20.20 -4.18
N ALA A 235 -20.00 -19.50 -5.20
CA ALA A 235 -20.78 -18.67 -6.10
C ALA A 235 -20.09 -18.58 -7.48
N LYS A 236 -20.00 -19.71 -8.20
CA LYS A 236 -19.30 -19.82 -9.50
C LYS A 236 -19.69 -18.75 -10.50
N ASP A 237 -20.97 -18.42 -10.66
CA ASP A 237 -21.41 -17.37 -11.60
C ASP A 237 -20.85 -15.99 -11.25
N LYS A 238 -20.85 -15.65 -9.95
CA LYS A 238 -20.27 -14.38 -9.46
C LYS A 238 -18.75 -14.39 -9.58
N ALA A 239 -18.11 -15.52 -9.32
CA ALA A 239 -16.68 -15.69 -9.49
C ALA A 239 -16.27 -15.49 -10.95
N LEU A 240 -16.96 -16.14 -11.89
CA LEU A 240 -16.73 -15.98 -13.33
C LEU A 240 -16.92 -14.53 -13.78
N ALA A 241 -17.98 -13.86 -13.30
CA ALA A 241 -18.19 -12.45 -13.59
C ALA A 241 -17.01 -11.58 -13.09
N ALA A 242 -16.51 -11.84 -11.86
CA ALA A 242 -15.38 -11.12 -11.30
C ALA A 242 -14.07 -11.39 -12.08
N PHE A 243 -13.77 -12.65 -12.43
CA PHE A 243 -12.63 -12.99 -13.29
C PHE A 243 -12.73 -12.30 -14.65
N THR A 244 -13.92 -12.26 -15.23
CA THR A 244 -14.16 -11.58 -16.51
C THR A 244 -13.88 -10.10 -16.44
N GLN A 245 -14.38 -9.41 -15.40
CA GLN A 245 -14.08 -7.99 -15.19
C GLN A 245 -12.58 -7.74 -15.00
N SER A 246 -11.90 -8.59 -14.24
CA SER A 246 -10.45 -8.52 -14.03
C SER A 246 -9.67 -8.67 -15.35
N ALA A 247 -10.02 -9.67 -16.16
CA ALA A 247 -9.37 -9.95 -17.44
C ALA A 247 -9.59 -8.85 -18.48
N GLN A 248 -10.81 -8.30 -18.54
CA GLN A 248 -11.14 -7.16 -19.40
C GLN A 248 -10.33 -5.90 -19.04
N LYS A 249 -9.98 -5.74 -17.76
CA LYS A 249 -9.12 -4.65 -17.26
C LYS A 249 -7.61 -4.93 -17.42
N GLY A 250 -7.22 -5.96 -18.17
CA GLY A 250 -5.81 -6.25 -18.47
C GLY A 250 -5.08 -7.03 -17.38
N TYR A 251 -5.79 -7.72 -16.48
CA TYR A 251 -5.10 -8.54 -15.48
C TYR A 251 -4.67 -9.87 -16.08
N ARG A 252 -3.39 -9.99 -16.42
CA ARG A 252 -2.82 -11.21 -17.02
C ARG A 252 -3.21 -12.51 -16.31
N PHE A 253 -3.21 -12.55 -14.97
CA PHE A 253 -3.58 -13.78 -14.24
C PHE A 253 -5.06 -14.14 -14.42
N ALA A 254 -5.95 -13.16 -14.54
CA ALA A 254 -7.36 -13.41 -14.83
C ALA A 254 -7.59 -13.81 -16.28
N GLN A 255 -6.81 -13.25 -17.22
CA GLN A 255 -6.85 -13.64 -18.63
C GLN A 255 -6.36 -15.08 -18.80
N THR A 256 -5.25 -15.45 -18.15
CA THR A 256 -4.79 -16.84 -18.10
C THR A 256 -5.87 -17.75 -17.52
N TRP A 257 -6.46 -17.37 -16.37
CA TRP A 257 -7.55 -18.15 -15.77
C TRP A 257 -8.76 -18.31 -16.69
N LEU A 258 -9.19 -17.24 -17.39
CA LEU A 258 -10.27 -17.33 -18.36
C LEU A 258 -9.91 -18.21 -19.56
N GLY A 259 -8.68 -18.09 -20.08
CA GLY A 259 -8.19 -18.92 -21.16
C GLY A 259 -8.28 -20.41 -20.80
N THR A 260 -7.75 -20.78 -19.63
CA THR A 260 -7.88 -22.13 -19.08
C THR A 260 -9.34 -22.53 -18.85
N TYR A 261 -10.18 -21.64 -18.31
CA TYR A 261 -11.60 -21.91 -18.08
C TYR A 261 -12.35 -22.24 -19.37
N TYR A 262 -12.15 -21.47 -20.44
CA TYR A 262 -12.78 -21.76 -21.73
C TYR A 262 -12.28 -23.06 -22.33
N ALA A 263 -10.98 -23.37 -22.17
CA ALA A 263 -10.42 -24.66 -22.58
C ALA A 263 -11.06 -25.82 -21.80
N CYS A 264 -11.26 -25.71 -20.48
CA CYS A 264 -11.99 -26.70 -19.67
C CYS A 264 -13.45 -26.92 -20.15
N ASN A 265 -14.02 -25.97 -20.89
CA ASN A 265 -15.37 -26.03 -21.44
C ASN A 265 -15.38 -26.29 -22.96
N ASN A 266 -14.24 -26.72 -23.53
CA ASN A 266 -14.04 -27.00 -24.96
C ASN A 266 -14.33 -25.80 -25.90
N ASP A 267 -14.27 -24.58 -25.40
CA ASP A 267 -14.35 -23.35 -26.20
C ASP A 267 -12.94 -22.86 -26.55
N ILE A 268 -12.31 -23.59 -27.49
CA ILE A 268 -10.93 -23.32 -27.92
C ILE A 268 -10.74 -21.91 -28.49
N PRO A 269 -11.65 -21.36 -29.34
CA PRO A 269 -11.50 -19.99 -29.83
C PRO A 269 -11.44 -18.94 -28.71
N SER A 270 -12.32 -19.04 -27.71
CA SER A 270 -12.28 -18.13 -26.55
C SER A 270 -11.04 -18.37 -25.69
N ALA A 271 -10.63 -19.64 -25.52
CA ALA A 271 -9.41 -19.98 -24.80
C ALA A 271 -8.19 -19.30 -25.42
N SER A 272 -7.97 -19.49 -26.72
CA SER A 272 -6.84 -18.89 -27.45
C SER A 272 -6.84 -17.37 -27.34
N PHE A 273 -8.00 -16.73 -27.53
CA PHE A 273 -8.12 -15.29 -27.41
C PHE A 273 -7.61 -14.76 -26.06
N TRP A 274 -8.01 -15.39 -24.96
CA TRP A 274 -7.60 -14.93 -23.63
C TRP A 274 -6.17 -15.30 -23.26
N LEU A 275 -5.69 -16.48 -23.69
CA LEU A 275 -4.30 -16.91 -23.47
C LEU A 275 -3.31 -16.02 -24.23
N ASP A 276 -3.60 -15.69 -25.47
CA ASP A 276 -2.76 -14.79 -26.28
C ASP A 276 -2.75 -13.38 -25.69
N LYS A 277 -3.92 -12.89 -25.27
CA LYS A 277 -4.01 -11.60 -24.56
C LYS A 277 -3.23 -11.59 -23.25
N ALA A 278 -3.24 -12.71 -22.50
CA ALA A 278 -2.43 -12.85 -21.29
C ALA A 278 -0.93 -12.69 -21.60
N LYS A 279 -0.43 -13.30 -22.68
CA LYS A 279 0.97 -13.12 -23.13
C LYS A 279 1.27 -11.66 -23.48
N GLU A 280 0.38 -10.99 -24.20
CA GLU A 280 0.49 -9.57 -24.54
C GLU A 280 0.58 -8.68 -23.29
N ASP A 281 -0.22 -8.99 -22.26
CA ASP A 281 -0.25 -8.28 -20.97
C ASP A 281 0.82 -8.80 -19.97
N GLY A 282 1.79 -9.59 -20.44
CA GLY A 282 2.99 -9.98 -19.72
C GLY A 282 2.85 -11.21 -18.81
N ALA A 283 1.91 -12.12 -19.11
CA ALA A 283 1.97 -13.49 -18.58
C ALA A 283 3.22 -14.20 -19.09
N ASP A 284 3.69 -15.16 -18.31
CA ASP A 284 4.82 -16.01 -18.69
C ASP A 284 4.45 -16.83 -19.94
N PRO A 285 5.13 -16.62 -21.08
CA PRO A 285 4.83 -17.35 -22.31
C PRO A 285 4.99 -18.87 -22.15
N GLU A 286 5.97 -19.34 -21.36
CA GLU A 286 6.21 -20.77 -21.15
C GLU A 286 5.00 -21.43 -20.48
N TYR A 287 4.46 -20.78 -19.44
CA TYR A 287 3.26 -21.27 -18.75
C TYR A 287 2.03 -21.33 -19.67
N ILE A 288 1.90 -20.37 -20.60
CA ILE A 288 0.78 -20.38 -21.54
C ILE A 288 1.00 -21.45 -22.63
N ASP A 289 2.23 -21.66 -23.07
CA ASP A 289 2.58 -22.72 -24.03
C ASP A 289 2.31 -24.11 -23.44
N ASP A 290 2.56 -24.31 -22.15
CA ASP A 290 2.18 -25.54 -21.43
C ASP A 290 0.66 -25.77 -21.49
N ILE A 291 -0.16 -24.74 -21.29
CA ILE A 291 -1.63 -24.87 -21.40
C ILE A 291 -2.04 -25.26 -22.83
N TYR A 292 -1.40 -24.69 -23.86
CA TYR A 292 -1.65 -25.08 -25.24
C TYR A 292 -1.25 -26.53 -25.52
N ALA A 293 -0.10 -26.97 -25.01
CA ALA A 293 0.33 -28.37 -25.13
C ALA A 293 -0.66 -29.33 -24.46
N GLU A 294 -1.17 -29.00 -23.27
CA GLU A 294 -2.22 -29.79 -22.61
C GLU A 294 -3.51 -29.85 -23.44
N ILE A 295 -3.94 -28.74 -24.03
CA ILE A 295 -5.10 -28.70 -24.93
C ILE A 295 -4.88 -29.63 -26.14
N ASP A 296 -3.70 -29.58 -26.76
CA ASP A 296 -3.39 -30.35 -27.97
C ASP A 296 -3.22 -31.86 -27.67
N GLU A 297 -2.58 -32.21 -26.55
CA GLU A 297 -2.29 -33.60 -26.20
C GLU A 297 -3.45 -34.30 -25.48
N LEU A 298 -4.17 -33.58 -24.61
CA LEU A 298 -5.17 -34.13 -23.70
C LEU A 298 -6.60 -33.68 -24.04
N GLY A 299 -6.76 -32.67 -24.91
CA GLY A 299 -8.04 -32.05 -25.24
C GLY A 299 -8.52 -31.03 -24.19
N THR A 300 -7.87 -30.95 -23.03
CA THR A 300 -8.22 -30.04 -21.93
C THR A 300 -7.03 -29.86 -20.98
N PRO A 301 -6.91 -28.70 -20.31
CA PRO A 301 -5.90 -28.49 -19.28
C PRO A 301 -5.99 -29.47 -18.11
N THR A 302 -4.87 -29.78 -17.48
CA THR A 302 -4.76 -30.80 -16.40
C THR A 302 -5.39 -30.36 -15.08
N ASN A 303 -5.62 -29.06 -14.91
CA ASN A 303 -6.25 -28.46 -13.73
C ASN A 303 -7.77 -28.25 -13.87
N CYS A 304 -8.39 -28.86 -14.88
CA CYS A 304 -9.83 -28.82 -15.08
C CYS A 304 -10.55 -29.87 -14.21
N VAL A 305 -11.49 -29.42 -13.38
CA VAL A 305 -12.42 -30.27 -12.64
C VAL A 305 -13.85 -29.78 -12.87
N ASP A 306 -14.69 -30.61 -13.48
CA ASP A 306 -16.08 -30.30 -13.82
C ASP A 306 -16.25 -28.96 -14.58
N GLY A 307 -15.38 -28.71 -15.57
CA GLY A 307 -15.40 -27.49 -16.37
C GLY A 307 -14.90 -26.24 -15.63
N TRP A 308 -14.19 -26.41 -14.52
CA TRP A 308 -13.66 -25.31 -13.70
C TRP A 308 -12.15 -25.45 -13.44
N VAL A 309 -11.46 -24.33 -13.26
CA VAL A 309 -10.01 -24.26 -13.07
C VAL A 309 -9.66 -24.28 -11.57
N TYR A 310 -8.80 -25.20 -11.15
CA TYR A 310 -8.35 -25.36 -9.76
C TYR A 310 -6.87 -25.08 -9.53
#